data_AF-A0A9D7VLJ4-F1
#
_entry.id   AF-A0A9D7VLJ4-F1
#
_cell.length_a   1.000
_cell.length_b   1.000
_cell.length_c   1.000
_cell.angle_alpha   90.00
_cell.angle_beta   90.00
_cell.angle_gamma   90.00
#
_symmetry.space_group_name_H-M   'P 1'
#
loop_
_entity.id
_entity.type
_entity.pdbx_description
1 polymer ?
#
loop_
_entity_poly.entity_id
_entity_poly.type
_entity_poly.pdbx_seq_one_letter_code
_entity_poly.pdbx_strand_id
1 'polypeptide(L)'
;MTGPDGEVLELTAGDTAYFPAFTWFEWHVPSYVRKVAFCHTVVPTYARLPLKVLNKLSSIAERLYTVAFGTRNVPARRKAS
;
A
#
# COMPACT_ATOMS: atom_id res chain seq x y z
N MET A 1 -2.68 -18.73 1.68
CA MET A 1 -2.12 -17.36 1.63
C MET A 1 -0.62 -17.51 1.76
N THR A 2 0.14 -16.85 0.90
CA THR A 2 1.59 -16.91 0.87
C THR A 2 2.15 -15.52 1.19
N GLY A 3 3.00 -15.45 2.21
CA GLY A 3 3.67 -14.23 2.64
C GLY A 3 4.95 -13.93 1.85
N PRO A 4 5.53 -12.72 2.05
CA PRO A 4 6.74 -12.30 1.35
C PRO A 4 7.95 -13.20 1.68
N ASP A 5 7.97 -13.82 2.86
CA ASP A 5 9.01 -14.75 3.29
C ASP A 5 8.75 -16.20 2.84
N GLY A 6 7.71 -16.42 2.02
CA GLY A 6 7.31 -17.75 1.56
C GLY A 6 6.50 -18.57 2.56
N GLU A 7 6.18 -18.00 3.74
CA GLU A 7 5.29 -18.63 4.71
C GLU A 7 3.90 -18.87 4.11
N VAL A 8 3.31 -20.04 4.41
CA VAL A 8 1.99 -20.41 3.90
C VAL A 8 1.02 -20.56 5.05
N LEU A 9 -0.10 -19.84 4.97
CA LEU A 9 -1.20 -19.87 5.92
C LEU A 9 -2.52 -20.18 5.19
N GLU A 10 -3.28 -21.16 5.67
CA GLU A 10 -4.65 -21.38 5.20
C GLU A 10 -5.60 -20.42 5.92
N LEU A 11 -6.50 -19.77 5.15
CA LEU A 11 -7.49 -18.85 5.69
C LEU A 11 -8.88 -19.31 5.25
N THR A 12 -9.75 -19.49 6.23
CA THR A 12 -11.14 -19.92 6.08
C THR A 12 -12.13 -18.85 6.56
N ALA A 13 -13.42 -19.11 6.36
CA ALA A 13 -14.45 -18.17 6.79
C ALA A 13 -14.48 -18.07 8.32
N GLY A 14 -14.27 -16.86 8.85
CA GLY A 14 -14.18 -16.58 10.28
C GLY A 14 -12.76 -16.24 10.75
N ASP A 15 -11.75 -16.59 9.96
CA ASP A 15 -10.36 -16.28 10.28
C ASP A 15 -10.05 -14.78 10.07
N THR A 16 -9.09 -14.28 10.84
CA THR A 16 -8.56 -12.92 10.71
C THR A 16 -7.06 -12.98 10.49
N ALA A 17 -6.56 -12.25 9.49
CA ALA A 17 -5.14 -12.13 9.20
C ALA A 17 -4.67 -10.69 9.36
N TYR A 18 -3.44 -10.51 9.83
CA TYR A 18 -2.78 -9.21 9.91
C TYR A 18 -1.82 -9.02 8.73
N PHE A 19 -1.90 -7.84 8.09
CA PHE A 19 -1.06 -7.49 6.95
C PHE A 19 -0.20 -6.28 7.32
N PRO A 20 1.12 -6.46 7.56
CA PRO A 20 2.02 -5.36 7.87
C PRO A 20 2.06 -4.30 6.76
N ALA A 21 2.30 -3.04 7.13
CA ALA A 21 2.47 -1.98 6.15
C ALA A 21 3.63 -2.28 5.19
N PHE A 22 3.48 -1.91 3.91
CA PHE A 22 4.48 -2.11 2.85
C PHE A 22 4.82 -3.58 2.52
N THR A 23 3.97 -4.52 2.89
CA THR A 23 4.10 -5.93 2.48
C THR A 23 3.05 -6.30 1.43
N TRP A 24 3.25 -7.43 0.77
CA TRP A 24 2.30 -8.00 -0.18
C TRP A 24 2.13 -9.49 0.12
N PHE A 25 0.93 -9.99 -0.11
CA PHE A 25 0.56 -11.38 0.14
C PHE A 25 -0.27 -11.89 -1.04
N GLU A 26 -0.08 -13.15 -1.39
CA GLU A 26 -0.88 -13.82 -2.40
C GLU A 26 -1.88 -14.75 -1.71
N TRP A 27 -3.16 -14.63 -2.07
CA TRP A 27 -4.19 -15.52 -1.52
C TRP A 27 -4.94 -16.24 -2.64
N HIS A 28 -4.62 -17.52 -2.80
CA HIS A 28 -5.40 -18.43 -3.62
C HIS A 28 -6.72 -18.79 -2.91
N VAL A 29 -7.84 -18.55 -3.60
CA VAL A 29 -9.20 -18.72 -3.06
C VAL A 29 -9.94 -19.74 -3.92
N PRO A 30 -9.99 -21.02 -3.50
CA PRO A 30 -10.58 -22.09 -4.32
C PRO A 30 -12.12 -22.03 -4.34
N SER A 31 -12.74 -21.52 -3.27
CA SER A 31 -14.19 -21.36 -3.15
C SER A 31 -14.55 -19.92 -2.79
N TYR A 32 -15.71 -19.43 -3.23
CA TYR A 32 -16.10 -18.03 -2.99
C TYR A 32 -16.17 -17.72 -1.49
N VAL A 33 -15.51 -16.63 -1.10
CA VAL A 33 -15.54 -16.07 0.25
C VAL A 33 -15.74 -14.56 0.20
N ARG A 34 -16.48 -14.02 1.17
CA ARG A 34 -16.61 -12.57 1.35
C ARG A 34 -15.46 -12.08 2.21
N LYS A 35 -14.75 -11.06 1.72
CA LYS A 35 -13.58 -10.47 2.38
C LYS A 35 -13.94 -9.10 2.94
N VAL A 36 -13.48 -8.80 4.16
CA VAL A 36 -13.57 -7.46 4.77
C VAL A 36 -12.18 -7.10 5.27
N ALA A 37 -11.65 -5.96 4.84
CA ALA A 37 -10.31 -5.50 5.22
C ALA A 37 -10.38 -4.13 5.88
N PHE A 38 -9.64 -3.96 6.97
CA PHE A 38 -9.52 -2.70 7.68
C PHE A 38 -8.09 -2.18 7.55
N CYS A 39 -7.90 -1.08 6.83
CA CYS A 39 -6.60 -0.42 6.73
C CYS A 39 -6.39 0.53 7.91
N HIS A 40 -5.67 0.09 8.93
CA HIS A 40 -5.28 0.97 10.03
C HIS A 40 -4.04 1.79 9.66
N THR A 41 -4.22 3.10 9.43
CA THR A 41 -3.08 4.00 9.22
C THR A 41 -2.45 4.32 10.57
N VAL A 42 -1.38 3.62 10.94
CA VAL A 42 -0.61 3.82 12.19
C VAL A 42 0.26 5.09 12.19
N VAL A 43 -0.14 6.13 11.46
CA VAL A 43 0.62 7.39 11.48
C VAL A 43 0.36 8.08 12.83
N PRO A 44 1.39 8.28 13.68
CA PRO A 44 1.21 9.02 14.92
C PRO A 44 0.59 10.38 14.63
N THR A 45 -0.36 10.83 15.46
CA THR A 45 -1.12 12.06 15.19
C THR A 45 -0.21 13.25 14.89
N TYR A 46 0.91 13.37 15.60
CA TYR A 46 1.92 14.41 15.41
C TYR A 46 2.71 14.30 14.09
N ALA A 47 2.84 13.10 13.52
CA ALA A 47 3.52 12.87 12.26
C ALA A 47 2.62 13.13 11.04
N ARG A 48 1.29 13.28 11.22
CA ARG A 48 0.35 13.50 10.11
C ARG A 48 0.62 14.79 9.34
N LEU A 49 0.92 15.89 10.04
CA LEU A 49 1.17 17.20 9.42
C LEU A 49 2.47 17.19 8.60
N PRO A 50 3.64 16.78 9.15
CA PRO A 50 4.87 16.65 8.38
C PRO A 50 4.70 15.78 7.13
N LEU A 51 4.02 14.64 7.23
CA LEU A 51 3.78 13.75 6.09
C LEU A 51 2.88 14.37 5.01
N LYS A 52 1.84 15.12 5.40
CA LYS A 52 1.01 15.88 4.46
C LYS A 52 1.82 16.94 3.72
N VAL A 53 2.68 17.67 4.44
CA VAL A 53 3.56 18.69 3.85
C VAL A 53 4.52 18.05 2.87
N LEU A 54 5.20 16.97 3.26
CA LEU A 54 6.14 16.23 2.40
C LEU A 54 5.46 15.75 1.11
N ASN A 55 4.27 15.16 1.20
CA ASN A 55 3.51 14.69 0.03
C ASN A 55 3.08 15.84 -0.90
N LYS A 56 2.81 17.02 -0.34
CA LYS A 56 2.46 18.20 -1.14
C LYS A 56 3.68 18.78 -1.85
N LEU A 57 4.82 18.85 -1.15
CA LEU A 57 6.08 19.28 -1.73
C LEU A 57 6.57 18.32 -2.81
N SER A 58 6.44 17.00 -2.63
CA SER A 58 6.81 16.02 -3.66
C SER A 58 5.96 16.19 -4.92
N SER A 59 4.65 16.42 -4.77
CA SER A 59 3.77 16.70 -5.91
C SER A 59 4.15 18.00 -6.65
N ILE A 60 4.53 19.05 -5.92
CA ILE A 60 4.99 20.32 -6.53
C ILE A 60 6.32 20.10 -7.26
N ALA A 61 7.26 19.38 -6.65
CA ALA A 61 8.53 19.05 -7.27
C ALA A 61 8.34 18.24 -8.55
N GLU A 62 7.44 17.24 -8.57
CA GLU A 62 7.11 16.50 -9.80
C GLU A 62 6.54 17.39 -10.91
N ARG A 63 5.68 18.36 -10.56
CA ARG A 63 5.14 19.32 -11.53
C ARG A 63 6.24 20.22 -12.10
N LEU A 64 7.11 20.76 -11.24
CA LEU A 64 8.23 21.61 -11.67
C LEU A 64 9.23 20.82 -12.53
N TYR A 65 9.52 19.58 -12.15
CA TYR A 65 10.40 18.71 -12.92
C TYR A 65 9.83 18.39 -14.30
N THR A 66 8.52 18.12 -14.37
CA THR A 66 7.81 17.91 -15.65
C THR A 66 7.90 19.13 -16.56
N VAL A 67 7.78 20.34 -16.00
CA VAL A 67 7.89 21.59 -16.77
C VAL A 67 9.32 21.86 -17.23
N ALA A 68 10.31 21.60 -16.37
CA ALA A 68 11.72 21.91 -16.67
C ALA A 68 12.43 20.87 -17.54
N PHE A 69 12.11 19.58 -17.37
CA PHE A 69 12.86 18.47 -17.96
C PHE A 69 11.99 17.47 -18.73
N GLY A 70 10.68 17.73 -18.86
CA GLY A 70 9.73 16.80 -19.47
C GLY A 70 9.31 15.66 -18.53
N THR A 71 8.35 14.84 -18.98
CA THR A 71 7.79 13.76 -18.18
C THR A 71 8.84 12.67 -17.93
N ARG A 72 9.24 12.47 -16.67
CA ARG A 72 10.05 11.32 -16.29
C ARG A 72 9.22 10.04 -16.50
N ASN A 73 9.75 9.07 -17.23
CA ASN A 73 9.17 7.72 -17.30
C ASN A 73 9.47 6.98 -15.98
N VAL A 74 8.76 7.35 -14.91
CA VAL A 74 8.79 6.63 -13.63
C VAL A 74 7.77 5.50 -13.76
N PRO A 75 8.14 4.22 -13.52
CA PRO A 75 7.16 3.16 -13.48
C PRO A 75 6.08 3.55 -12.45
N ALA A 76 4.82 3.55 -12.90
CA ALA A 76 3.70 3.97 -12.07
C ALA A 76 3.78 3.28 -10.71
N ARG A 77 3.84 4.07 -9.63
CA ARG A 77 3.77 3.55 -8.26
C ARG A 77 2.51 2.69 -8.18
N ARG A 78 2.66 1.37 -8.16
CA ARG A 78 1.52 0.45 -8.01
C ARG A 78 0.82 0.85 -6.72
N LYS A 79 -0.35 1.46 -6.85
CA LYS A 79 -1.22 1.71 -5.70
C LYS A 79 -1.67 0.34 -5.23
N ALA A 80 -1.44 0.03 -3.95
CA ALA A 80 -2.11 -1.09 -3.31
C ALA A 80 -3.62 -0.78 -3.37
N SER A 81 -4.37 -1.64 -4.08
CA SER A 81 -5.84 -1.60 -4.12
C SER A 81 -6.45 -2.13 -2.84
#